data_AF-A0A8R2NJS5-F1
#
_entry.id   AF-A0A8R2NJS5-F1
#
_cell.length_a   1.000
_cell.length_b   1.000
_cell.length_c   1.000
_cell.angle_alpha   90.00
_cell.angle_beta   90.00
_cell.angle_gamma   90.00
#
_symmetry.space_group_name_H-M   'P 1'
#
loop_
_entity.id
_entity.type
_entity.pdbx_description
1 polymer ?
#
loop_
_entity_poly.entity_id
_entity_poly.type
_entity_poly.pdbx_seq_one_letter_code
_entity_poly.pdbx_strand_id
1 'polypeptide(L)'
;MNSIFNLFKSSPEAAKILRMILALPHLPAEVNPSCRFTIFDGFRVVVEFANQHPNISQRLEIFLLGYVQDFWLIQIGASSISVYGSDVRTNNYLESFHATLLNQMGKHTNIWEFLRKINFVKLYLFGNWKSDLTIYLTYGFVFICLVL
;
A
#
# COMPACT_ATOMS: atom_id res chain seq x y z
N MET A 1 -17.32 0.65 9.93
CA MET A 1 -16.22 -0.11 9.29
C MET A 1 -16.73 -1.24 8.38
N ASN A 2 -17.66 -2.11 8.81
CA ASN A 2 -18.25 -3.15 7.93
C ASN A 2 -19.04 -2.64 6.68
N SER A 3 -19.39 -1.35 6.59
CA SER A 3 -20.24 -0.84 5.51
C SER A 3 -19.52 -0.52 4.19
N ILE A 4 -18.19 -0.29 4.23
CA ILE A 4 -17.37 0.00 3.05
C ILE A 4 -16.91 -1.31 2.40
N PHE A 5 -16.46 -2.29 3.20
CA PHE A 5 -16.16 -3.64 2.70
C PHE A 5 -17.32 -4.26 1.94
N ASN A 6 -18.51 -4.18 2.53
CA ASN A 6 -19.73 -4.67 1.89
C ASN A 6 -20.05 -3.88 0.63
N LEU A 7 -19.71 -2.59 0.56
CA LEU A 7 -19.86 -1.79 -0.65
C LEU A 7 -18.92 -2.28 -1.77
N PHE A 8 -17.65 -2.54 -1.47
CA PHE A 8 -16.71 -3.10 -2.44
C PHE A 8 -17.10 -4.49 -2.95
N LYS A 9 -17.76 -5.30 -2.11
CA LYS A 9 -18.29 -6.61 -2.53
C LYS A 9 -19.56 -6.54 -3.36
N SER A 10 -20.43 -5.57 -3.08
CA SER A 10 -21.77 -5.50 -3.67
C SER A 10 -21.88 -4.61 -4.90
N SER A 11 -20.99 -3.60 -5.05
CA SER A 11 -21.00 -2.68 -6.18
C SER A 11 -19.80 -2.92 -7.10
N PRO A 12 -20.02 -3.20 -8.40
CA PRO A 12 -18.93 -3.36 -9.36
C PRO A 12 -18.14 -2.07 -9.59
N GLU A 13 -18.77 -0.91 -9.46
CA GLU A 13 -18.13 0.41 -9.55
C GLU A 13 -17.22 0.65 -8.36
N ALA A 14 -17.69 0.35 -7.14
CA ALA A 14 -16.87 0.44 -5.93
C ALA A 14 -15.67 -0.51 -6.01
N ALA A 15 -15.87 -1.75 -6.48
CA ALA A 15 -14.78 -2.70 -6.71
C ALA A 15 -13.77 -2.17 -7.75
N LYS A 16 -14.24 -1.45 -8.78
CA LYS A 16 -13.37 -0.82 -9.77
C LYS A 16 -12.55 0.32 -9.16
N ILE A 17 -13.18 1.18 -8.34
CA ILE A 17 -12.48 2.23 -7.58
C ILE A 17 -11.37 1.61 -6.73
N LEU A 18 -11.65 0.54 -5.99
CA LEU A 18 -10.66 -0.17 -5.19
C LEU A 18 -9.48 -0.67 -6.05
N ARG A 19 -9.76 -1.30 -7.19
CA ARG A 19 -8.71 -1.75 -8.12
C ARG A 19 -7.85 -0.60 -8.66
N MET A 20 -8.46 0.55 -8.95
CA MET A 20 -7.72 1.73 -9.40
C MET A 20 -6.81 2.28 -8.28
N ILE A 21 -7.29 2.28 -7.03
CA ILE A 21 -6.49 2.67 -5.86
C ILE A 21 -5.30 1.73 -5.67
N LEU A 22 -5.51 0.41 -5.76
CA LEU A 22 -4.45 -0.59 -5.66
C LEU A 22 -3.39 -0.46 -6.78
N ALA A 23 -3.73 0.18 -7.89
CA ALA A 23 -2.79 0.46 -8.98
C ALA A 23 -1.95 1.73 -8.75
N LEU A 24 -2.34 2.63 -7.84
CA LEU A 24 -1.65 3.91 -7.60
C LEU A 24 -0.15 3.76 -7.26
N PRO A 25 0.29 2.80 -6.42
CA PRO A 25 1.71 2.61 -6.12
C PRO A 25 2.60 2.33 -7.34
N HIS A 26 2.01 1.87 -8.44
CA HIS A 26 2.73 1.62 -9.69
C HIS A 26 2.94 2.88 -10.52
N LEU A 27 2.37 4.02 -10.12
CA LEU A 27 2.58 5.31 -10.76
C LEU A 27 3.79 6.03 -10.12
N PRO A 28 4.50 6.88 -10.87
CA PRO A 28 5.61 7.62 -10.30
C PRO A 28 5.12 8.63 -9.27
N ALA A 29 5.86 8.75 -8.16
CA ALA A 29 5.57 9.74 -7.13
C ALA A 29 5.73 11.19 -7.63
N GLU A 30 6.71 11.42 -8.52
CA GLU A 30 7.07 12.73 -9.05
C GLU A 30 7.15 12.68 -10.59
N VAL A 31 7.08 13.85 -11.22
CA VAL A 31 7.18 13.96 -12.68
C VAL A 31 8.54 13.46 -13.15
N ASN A 32 8.54 12.56 -14.12
CA ASN A 32 9.74 12.00 -14.71
C ASN A 32 9.83 12.38 -16.20
N PRO A 33 11.04 12.58 -16.78
CA PRO A 33 11.19 12.79 -18.22
C PRO A 33 10.47 11.77 -19.10
N SER A 34 10.40 10.51 -18.66
CA SER A 34 9.72 9.42 -19.34
C SER A 34 8.22 9.32 -19.03
N CYS A 35 7.74 9.96 -17.96
CA CYS A 35 6.34 9.88 -17.52
C CYS A 35 5.86 11.21 -16.93
N ARG A 36 4.95 11.87 -17.65
CA ARG A 36 4.44 13.22 -17.30
C ARG A 36 3.31 13.23 -16.27
N PHE A 37 2.77 12.07 -15.91
CA PHE A 37 1.74 11.94 -14.89
C PHE A 37 2.33 11.33 -13.62
N THR A 38 1.70 11.64 -12.49
CA THR A 38 2.10 11.20 -11.14
C THR A 38 1.02 10.36 -10.48
N ILE A 39 1.34 9.80 -9.32
CA ILE A 39 0.35 9.12 -8.45
C ILE A 39 -0.82 10.03 -8.07
N PHE A 40 -0.59 11.34 -7.92
CA PHE A 40 -1.66 12.31 -7.63
C PHE A 40 -2.59 12.50 -8.83
N ASP A 41 -2.06 12.47 -10.05
CA ASP A 41 -2.89 12.50 -11.25
C ASP A 41 -3.73 11.22 -11.37
N GLY A 42 -3.14 10.07 -11.06
CA GLY A 42 -3.87 8.81 -10.97
C GLY A 42 -4.99 8.87 -9.93
N PHE A 43 -4.71 9.42 -8.74
CA PHE A 43 -5.71 9.58 -7.69
C PHE A 43 -6.83 10.55 -8.10
N ARG A 44 -6.53 11.64 -8.82
CA ARG A 44 -7.55 12.54 -9.38
C ARG A 44 -8.51 11.78 -10.30
N VAL A 45 -7.98 10.90 -11.16
CA VAL A 45 -8.81 10.03 -12.03
C VAL A 45 -9.70 9.09 -11.21
N VAL A 46 -9.22 8.57 -10.06
CA VAL A 46 -10.04 7.78 -9.14
C VAL A 46 -11.21 8.60 -8.61
N VAL A 47 -10.96 9.81 -8.13
CA VAL A 47 -11.99 10.70 -7.57
C VAL A 47 -12.99 11.13 -8.64
N GLU A 48 -12.53 11.47 -9.84
CA GLU A 48 -13.40 11.79 -10.99
C GLU A 48 -14.32 10.61 -11.34
N PHE A 49 -13.78 9.39 -11.39
CA PHE A 49 -14.58 8.19 -11.62
C PHE A 49 -15.59 7.96 -10.49
N ALA A 50 -15.20 8.15 -9.23
CA ALA A 50 -16.12 8.04 -8.11
C ALA A 50 -17.27 9.06 -8.20
N ASN A 51 -16.97 10.31 -8.59
CA ASN A 51 -17.95 11.40 -8.71
C ASN A 51 -18.97 11.19 -9.83
N GLN A 52 -18.67 10.35 -10.83
CA GLN A 52 -19.68 9.90 -11.82
C GLN A 52 -20.78 9.03 -11.17
N HIS A 53 -20.55 8.53 -9.96
CA HIS A 53 -21.48 7.72 -9.18
C HIS A 53 -21.74 8.33 -7.79
N PRO A 54 -22.60 9.34 -7.67
CA PRO A 54 -22.76 10.15 -6.45
C PRO A 54 -23.05 9.34 -5.17
N ASN A 55 -23.89 8.30 -5.28
CA ASN A 55 -24.24 7.41 -4.17
C ASN A 55 -23.03 6.62 -3.62
N ILE A 56 -22.04 6.36 -4.47
CA ILE A 56 -20.81 5.65 -4.11
C ILE A 56 -19.79 6.67 -3.60
N SER A 57 -19.63 7.80 -4.30
CA SER A 57 -18.71 8.88 -3.91
C SER A 57 -18.96 9.33 -2.47
N GLN A 58 -20.22 9.63 -2.11
CA GLN A 58 -20.58 10.05 -0.76
C GLN A 58 -20.20 9.01 0.32
N ARG A 59 -20.35 7.72 0.01
CA ARG A 59 -20.04 6.63 0.94
C ARG A 59 -18.53 6.37 1.06
N LEU A 60 -17.76 6.72 0.02
CA LEU A 60 -16.32 6.53 -0.02
C LEU A 60 -15.53 7.81 0.29
N GLU A 61 -16.17 8.96 0.49
CA GLU A 61 -15.53 10.26 0.66
C GLU A 61 -14.43 10.24 1.74
N ILE A 62 -14.75 9.77 2.95
CA ILE A 62 -13.79 9.66 4.05
C ILE A 62 -12.64 8.69 3.71
N PHE A 63 -12.94 7.63 2.97
CA PHE A 63 -11.92 6.65 2.55
C PHE A 63 -11.00 7.23 1.47
N LEU A 64 -11.53 7.92 0.46
CA LEU A 64 -10.75 8.51 -0.62
C LEU A 64 -9.93 9.70 -0.11
N LEU A 65 -10.57 10.68 0.52
CA LEU A 65 -9.91 11.93 0.90
C LEU A 65 -9.13 11.76 2.21
N GLY A 66 -9.76 11.25 3.27
CA GLY A 66 -9.11 11.14 4.57
C GLY A 66 -8.07 10.01 4.63
N TYR A 67 -8.40 8.83 4.12
CA TYR A 67 -7.51 7.67 4.24
C TYR A 67 -6.50 7.56 3.09
N VAL A 68 -6.94 7.59 1.83
CA VAL A 68 -6.02 7.45 0.70
C VAL A 68 -5.22 8.72 0.48
N GLN A 69 -5.85 9.88 0.33
CA GLN A 69 -5.13 11.12 0.03
C GLN A 69 -4.36 11.66 1.24
N ASP A 70 -5.06 12.04 2.31
CA ASP A 70 -4.45 12.78 3.41
C ASP A 70 -3.44 11.93 4.18
N PHE A 71 -3.80 10.68 4.51
CA PHE A 71 -2.89 9.80 5.23
C PHE A 71 -1.82 9.20 4.33
N TRP A 72 -2.18 8.49 3.26
CA TRP A 72 -1.18 7.75 2.47
C TRP A 72 -0.39 8.61 1.47
N LEU A 73 -1.07 9.43 0.66
CA LEU A 73 -0.37 10.22 -0.37
C LEU A 73 0.36 11.43 0.21
N ILE A 74 -0.23 12.09 1.22
CA ILE A 74 0.30 13.33 1.79
C ILE A 74 1.14 13.06 3.05
N GLN A 75 0.56 12.48 4.10
CA GLN A 75 1.25 12.33 5.39
C GLN A 75 2.39 11.29 5.34
N ILE A 76 2.13 10.11 4.77
CA ILE A 76 3.17 9.10 4.55
C ILE A 76 4.06 9.47 3.35
N GLY A 77 3.46 10.10 2.34
CA GLY A 77 4.15 10.62 1.16
C GLY A 77 4.12 9.64 -0.01
N ALA A 78 3.74 10.15 -1.18
CA ALA A 78 3.72 9.45 -2.46
C ALA A 78 5.05 8.71 -2.79
N SER A 79 6.19 9.35 -2.54
CA SER A 79 7.52 8.74 -2.76
C SER A 79 7.79 7.55 -1.87
N SER A 80 7.14 7.50 -0.70
CA SER A 80 7.24 6.39 0.26
C SER A 80 6.38 5.19 -0.12
N ILE A 81 5.47 5.29 -1.08
CA ILE A 81 4.62 4.15 -1.51
C ILE A 81 4.74 3.84 -3.01
N SER A 82 5.40 4.72 -3.77
CA SER A 82 5.63 4.48 -5.20
C SER A 82 6.70 3.42 -5.38
N VAL A 83 6.36 2.36 -6.13
CA VAL A 83 7.29 1.33 -6.61
C VAL A 83 7.61 1.49 -8.10
N TYR A 84 7.21 2.60 -8.72
CA TYR A 84 7.50 2.90 -10.11
C TYR A 84 9.01 2.84 -10.41
N GLY A 85 9.40 2.09 -11.43
CA GLY A 85 10.80 1.89 -11.81
C GLY A 85 11.61 1.04 -10.82
N SER A 86 10.97 0.43 -9.81
CA SER A 86 11.65 -0.51 -8.92
C SER A 86 11.74 -1.88 -9.57
N ASP A 87 12.96 -2.41 -9.70
CA ASP A 87 13.20 -3.80 -10.08
C ASP A 87 12.78 -4.79 -8.99
N VAL A 88 12.42 -4.30 -7.80
CA VAL A 88 12.07 -5.10 -6.64
C VAL A 88 10.59 -5.49 -6.69
N ARG A 89 10.33 -6.77 -6.99
CA ARG A 89 9.00 -7.37 -6.84
C ARG A 89 8.70 -7.55 -5.35
N THR A 90 7.87 -6.66 -4.81
CA THR A 90 7.40 -6.58 -3.41
C THR A 90 7.04 -7.94 -2.80
N ASN A 91 6.48 -8.85 -3.61
CA ASN A 91 6.05 -10.18 -3.16
C ASN A 91 7.22 -11.10 -2.76
N ASN A 92 8.31 -11.12 -3.54
CA ASN A 92 9.41 -12.08 -3.31
C ASN A 92 10.19 -11.78 -2.02
N TYR A 93 10.37 -10.49 -1.70
CA TYR A 93 11.08 -10.09 -0.50
C TYR A 93 10.25 -10.30 0.76
N LEU A 94 8.94 -10.07 0.68
CA LEU A 94 8.03 -10.30 1.79
C LEU A 94 7.88 -11.80 2.08
N GLU A 95 7.71 -12.63 1.05
CA GLU A 95 7.72 -14.08 1.19
C GLU A 95 9.04 -14.56 1.79
N SER A 96 10.17 -14.01 1.33
CA SER A 96 11.51 -14.30 1.89
C SER A 96 11.64 -13.83 3.34
N PHE A 97 11.08 -12.67 3.70
CA PHE A 97 11.07 -12.15 5.06
C PHE A 97 10.23 -13.02 5.99
N HIS A 98 9.00 -13.36 5.61
CA HIS A 98 8.15 -14.25 6.40
C HIS A 98 8.76 -15.64 6.54
N ALA A 99 9.28 -16.23 5.45
CA ALA A 99 9.93 -17.53 5.49
C ALA A 99 11.19 -17.52 6.38
N THR A 100 12.03 -16.49 6.27
CA THR A 100 13.23 -16.36 7.10
C THR A 100 12.87 -16.09 8.56
N LEU A 101 11.88 -15.24 8.83
CA LEU A 101 11.40 -14.97 10.17
C LEU A 101 10.81 -16.24 10.80
N LEU A 102 9.98 -16.99 10.07
CA LEU A 102 9.45 -18.28 10.53
C LEU A 102 10.55 -19.31 10.80
N ASN A 103 11.57 -19.40 9.94
CA ASN A 103 12.72 -20.29 10.16
C ASN A 103 13.56 -19.87 11.37
N GLN A 104 13.68 -18.57 11.64
CA GLN A 104 14.43 -18.03 12.78
C GLN A 104 13.60 -18.09 14.07
N MET A 105 12.27 -18.04 14.00
CA MET A 105 11.37 -18.14 15.14
C MET A 105 11.24 -19.59 15.59
N GLY A 106 11.65 -19.87 16.83
CA GLY A 106 11.36 -21.15 17.47
C GLY A 106 9.92 -21.20 17.99
N LYS A 107 9.47 -22.39 18.44
CA LYS A 107 8.09 -22.64 18.91
C LYS A 107 7.56 -21.66 19.98
N HIS A 108 8.42 -21.15 20.88
CA HIS A 108 8.03 -20.25 21.97
C HIS A 108 9.11 -19.19 22.24
N THR A 109 9.02 -18.07 21.53
CA THR A 109 9.96 -16.96 21.69
C THR A 109 9.33 -15.91 22.62
N ASN A 110 10.03 -15.52 23.69
CA ASN A 110 9.57 -14.40 24.53
C ASN A 110 9.64 -13.07 23.74
N ILE A 111 8.94 -12.04 24.20
CA ILE A 111 8.79 -10.79 23.44
C ILE A 111 10.12 -10.10 23.11
N TRP A 112 11.12 -10.23 23.98
CA TRP A 112 12.44 -9.62 23.77
C TRP A 112 13.25 -10.36 22.69
N GLU A 113 13.24 -11.68 22.72
CA GLU A 113 13.86 -12.48 21.66
C GLU A 113 13.12 -12.31 20.33
N PHE A 114 11.80 -12.14 20.35
CA PHE A 114 11.02 -11.85 19.15
C PHE A 114 11.46 -10.52 18.50
N LEU A 115 11.56 -9.45 19.29
CA LEU A 115 12.03 -8.15 18.81
C LEU A 115 13.47 -8.21 18.29
N ARG A 116 14.35 -8.96 18.98
CA ARG A 116 15.74 -9.13 18.56
C ARG A 116 15.82 -9.86 17.22
N LYS A 117 15.06 -10.94 17.05
CA LYS A 117 15.03 -11.73 15.80
C LYS A 117 14.42 -10.96 14.64
N ILE A 118 13.37 -10.16 14.87
CA ILE A 118 12.83 -9.26 13.84
C ILE A 118 13.91 -8.29 13.35
N ASN A 119 14.61 -7.63 14.28
CA ASN A 119 15.66 -6.70 13.91
C ASN A 119 16.81 -7.39 13.16
N PHE A 120 17.19 -8.59 13.58
CA PHE A 120 18.22 -9.38 12.89
C PHE A 120 17.81 -9.76 11.47
N VAL A 121 16.63 -10.33 11.28
CA VAL A 121 16.14 -10.74 9.95
C VAL A 121 15.97 -9.52 9.04
N LYS A 122 15.53 -8.40 9.61
CA LYS A 122 15.45 -7.12 8.89
C LYS A 122 16.82 -6.69 8.37
N LEU A 123 17.83 -6.67 9.23
CA LEU A 123 19.21 -6.32 8.83
C LEU A 123 19.81 -7.32 7.84
N TYR A 124 19.54 -8.62 8.01
CA TYR A 124 20.09 -9.69 7.19
C TYR A 124 19.55 -9.70 5.75
N LEU A 125 18.24 -9.52 5.58
CA LEU A 125 17.61 -9.58 4.25
C LEU A 125 17.65 -8.25 3.50
N PHE A 126 17.70 -7.12 4.22
CA PHE A 126 17.52 -5.81 3.63
C PHE A 126 18.72 -4.87 3.78
N GLY A 127 19.69 -5.18 4.66
CA GLY A 127 20.87 -4.33 4.86
C GLY A 127 20.52 -2.93 5.38
N ASN A 128 21.23 -1.89 4.89
CA ASN A 128 20.98 -0.47 5.20
C ASN A 128 20.16 0.24 4.08
N TRP A 129 19.40 -0.50 3.29
CA TRP A 129 18.75 0.07 2.10
C TRP A 129 17.55 0.95 2.45
N LYS A 130 17.51 2.15 1.85
CA LYS A 130 16.43 3.15 2.04
C LYS A 130 15.09 2.72 1.41
N SER A 131 15.10 1.68 0.56
CA SER A 131 13.93 1.07 -0.09
C SER A 131 13.02 0.26 0.85
N ASP A 132 13.46 0.03 2.09
CA ASP A 132 12.75 -0.84 3.05
C ASP A 132 11.39 -0.29 3.45
N LEU A 133 11.32 0.99 3.85
CA LEU A 133 10.03 1.59 4.19
C LEU A 133 9.08 1.56 3.01
N THR A 134 9.57 1.73 1.78
CA THR A 134 8.70 1.80 0.62
C THR A 134 8.00 0.48 0.34
N ILE A 135 8.69 -0.65 0.48
CA ILE A 135 8.10 -1.99 0.32
C ILE A 135 7.05 -2.26 1.41
N TYR A 136 7.37 -1.96 2.68
CA TYR A 136 6.45 -2.16 3.80
C TYR A 136 5.25 -1.21 3.76
N LEU A 137 5.44 0.04 3.35
CA LEU A 137 4.38 1.05 3.26
C LEU A 137 3.49 0.81 2.04
N THR A 138 4.06 0.41 0.90
CA THR A 138 3.29 -0.04 -0.27
C THR A 138 2.45 -1.25 0.08
N TYR A 139 3.04 -2.22 0.79
CA TYR A 139 2.28 -3.37 1.27
C TYR A 139 1.23 -2.97 2.31
N GLY A 140 1.54 -2.08 3.26
CA GLY A 140 0.57 -1.56 4.22
C GLY A 140 -0.62 -0.89 3.52
N PHE A 141 -0.35 -0.07 2.50
CA PHE A 141 -1.36 0.55 1.66
C PHE A 141 -2.22 -0.50 0.94
N VAL A 142 -1.60 -1.45 0.23
CA VAL A 142 -2.28 -2.48 -0.56
C VAL A 142 -3.04 -3.48 0.32
N PHE A 143 -2.41 -3.97 1.38
CA PHE A 143 -2.98 -4.94 2.32
C PHE A 143 -4.13 -4.33 3.11
N ILE A 144 -3.99 -3.10 3.63
CA ILE A 144 -5.11 -2.48 4.35
C ILE A 144 -6.25 -2.15 3.37
N CYS A 145 -5.97 -1.74 2.13
CA CYS A 145 -7.01 -1.58 1.12
C CYS A 145 -7.68 -2.92 0.71
N LEU A 146 -6.99 -4.05 0.79
CA LEU A 146 -7.55 -5.39 0.49
C LEU A 146 -8.32 -6.02 1.66
N VAL A 147 -7.98 -5.64 2.90
CA VAL A 147 -8.63 -6.14 4.14
C VAL A 147 -9.80 -5.25 4.57
N LEU A 148 -9.88 -4.02 4.05
CA LEU A 148 -11.05 -3.13 4.10
C LEU A 148 -12.11 -3.50 3.08
#